data_AF-A0A8T7D345-F1
#
_entry.id   AF-A0A8T7D345-F1
#
_cell.length_a   1.000
_cell.length_b   1.000
_cell.length_c   1.000
_cell.angle_alpha   90.00
_cell.angle_beta   90.00
_cell.angle_gamma   90.00
#
_symmetry.space_group_name_H-M   'P 1'
#
loop_
_entity.id
_entity.type
_entity.pdbx_description
1 polymer ?
#
loop_
_entity_poly.entity_id
_entity_poly.type
_entity_poly.pdbx_seq_one_letter_code
_entity_poly.pdbx_strand_id
1 'polypeptide(L)'
;MWEITDSKVDAYLKSGADEMSRALDLVFYHYELGRDVTIREYFLSLLSKLWEEEEEFNSKRPFGNSGWKDSLAHVLIENGYLRGEIDGDGFPDYEQDDLDIFGLELIHAMGK
;
A
#
# COMPACT_ATOMS: atom_id res chain seq x y z
N MET A 1 23.34 -20.42 29.43
CA MET A 1 22.58 -19.20 29.07
C MET A 1 23.37 -18.58 27.95
N TRP A 2 22.92 -18.74 26.70
CA TRP A 2 23.66 -18.24 25.53
C TRP A 2 23.07 -16.89 25.16
N GLU A 3 23.83 -15.82 25.33
CA GLU A 3 23.44 -14.49 24.86
C GLU A 3 23.54 -14.48 23.32
N ILE A 4 22.38 -14.41 22.66
CA ILE A 4 22.31 -14.05 21.25
C ILE A 4 22.58 -12.55 21.21
N THR A 5 23.74 -12.15 20.68
CA THR A 5 24.06 -10.74 20.45
C THR A 5 23.18 -10.20 19.32
N ASP A 6 22.73 -8.95 19.44
CA ASP A 6 21.86 -8.25 18.48
C ASP A 6 22.29 -8.42 17.01
N SER A 7 23.60 -8.49 16.74
CA SER A 7 24.16 -8.68 15.39
C SER A 7 23.76 -9.97 14.67
N LYS A 8 23.45 -11.06 15.38
CA LYS A 8 23.00 -12.32 14.76
C LYS A 8 21.51 -12.29 14.46
N VAL A 9 20.73 -11.61 15.30
CA VAL A 9 19.31 -11.36 15.05
C VAL A 9 19.17 -10.46 13.83
N ASP A 10 19.96 -9.38 13.76
CA ASP A 10 20.01 -8.48 12.61
C ASP A 10 20.38 -9.21 11.32
N ALA A 11 21.39 -10.09 11.35
CA ALA A 11 21.78 -10.87 10.17
C ALA A 11 20.69 -11.86 9.72
N TYR A 12 19.97 -12.49 10.67
CA TYR A 12 18.88 -13.42 10.37
C TYR A 12 17.65 -12.68 9.80
N LEU A 13 17.26 -11.56 10.42
CA LEU A 13 16.20 -10.68 9.93
C LEU A 13 16.56 -10.13 8.54
N LYS A 14 17.81 -9.77 8.31
CA LYS A 14 18.30 -9.29 7.00
C LYS A 14 18.31 -10.40 5.95
N SER A 15 18.72 -11.62 6.30
CA SER A 15 18.66 -12.77 5.38
C SER A 15 17.21 -13.14 5.00
N GLY A 16 16.28 -13.04 5.95
CA GLY A 16 14.85 -13.25 5.70
C GLY A 16 14.26 -12.14 4.84
N ALA A 17 14.62 -10.87 5.08
CA ALA A 17 14.18 -9.75 4.25
C ALA A 17 14.69 -9.88 2.79
N ASP A 18 15.94 -10.29 2.61
CA ASP A 18 16.51 -10.56 1.27
C ASP A 18 15.80 -11.73 0.58
N GLU A 19 15.44 -12.79 1.31
CA GLU A 19 14.66 -13.92 0.77
C GLU A 19 13.26 -13.47 0.33
N MET A 20 12.54 -12.72 1.17
CA MET A 20 11.22 -12.20 0.82
C MET A 20 11.27 -11.22 -0.35
N SER A 21 12.31 -10.37 -0.42
CA SER A 21 12.51 -9.49 -1.56
C SER A 21 12.69 -10.28 -2.86
N ARG A 22 13.43 -11.39 -2.84
CA ARG A 22 13.58 -12.26 -4.02
C ARG A 22 12.29 -12.98 -4.37
N ALA A 23 11.50 -13.38 -3.37
CA ALA A 23 10.20 -14.00 -3.61
C ALA A 23 9.26 -13.05 -4.37
N LEU A 24 9.28 -11.75 -4.06
CA LEU A 24 8.50 -10.74 -4.78
C LEU A 24 8.84 -10.65 -6.27
N ASP A 25 10.06 -11.03 -6.68
CA ASP A 25 10.53 -10.96 -8.06
C ASP A 25 10.31 -12.28 -8.83
N LEU A 26 9.71 -13.30 -8.20
CA LEU A 26 9.32 -14.54 -8.88
C LEU A 26 8.25 -14.25 -9.95
N VAL A 27 8.43 -14.84 -11.13
CA VAL A 27 7.57 -14.66 -12.30
C VAL A 27 6.57 -15.81 -12.41
N PHE A 28 5.33 -15.49 -12.72
CA PHE A 28 4.29 -16.47 -13.05
C PHE A 28 3.34 -15.94 -14.13
N TYR A 29 2.72 -16.84 -14.88
CA TYR A 29 1.70 -16.48 -15.87
C TYR A 29 0.36 -16.20 -15.19
N HIS A 30 -0.22 -15.02 -15.41
CA HIS A 30 -1.53 -14.66 -14.89
C HIS A 30 -2.61 -14.77 -15.97
N TYR A 31 -3.56 -15.69 -15.80
CA TYR A 31 -4.56 -16.02 -16.82
C TYR A 31 -5.39 -14.81 -17.28
N GLU A 32 -5.97 -14.06 -16.33
CA GLU A 32 -6.83 -12.89 -16.66
C GLU A 32 -6.05 -11.72 -17.29
N LEU A 33 -4.74 -11.64 -17.07
CA LEU A 33 -3.90 -10.56 -17.63
C LEU A 33 -3.25 -10.97 -18.95
N GLY A 34 -3.31 -12.26 -19.31
CA GLY A 34 -2.74 -12.80 -20.54
C GLY A 34 -1.23 -12.63 -20.67
N ARG A 35 -0.50 -12.44 -19.55
CA ARG A 35 0.95 -12.20 -19.54
C ARG A 35 1.62 -12.75 -18.29
N ASP A 36 2.94 -12.90 -18.38
CA ASP A 36 3.79 -13.13 -17.21
C ASP A 36 3.88 -11.84 -16.38
N VAL A 37 3.81 -12.01 -15.05
CA VAL A 37 3.93 -10.95 -14.05
C VAL A 37 4.82 -11.40 -12.91
N THR A 38 5.43 -10.47 -12.20
CA THR A 38 6.06 -10.78 -10.90
C THR A 38 5.03 -10.78 -9.77
N ILE A 39 5.33 -11.43 -8.65
CA ILE A 39 4.50 -11.35 -7.43
C ILE A 39 4.35 -9.87 -6.98
N ARG A 40 5.42 -9.07 -7.12
CA ARG A 40 5.42 -7.63 -6.88
C ARG A 40 4.41 -6.91 -7.78
N GLU A 41 4.49 -7.11 -9.09
CA GLU A 41 3.56 -6.51 -10.04
C GLU A 41 2.11 -6.90 -9.74
N TYR A 42 1.89 -8.16 -9.37
CA TYR A 42 0.57 -8.66 -9.00
C TYR A 42 -0.01 -7.91 -7.79
N PHE A 43 0.74 -7.80 -6.69
CA PHE A 43 0.26 -7.11 -5.49
C PHE A 43 0.07 -5.61 -5.69
N LEU A 44 0.99 -4.95 -6.42
CA LEU A 44 0.84 -3.54 -6.77
C LEU A 44 -0.42 -3.33 -7.62
N SER A 45 -0.62 -4.15 -8.65
CA SER A 45 -1.78 -4.05 -9.53
C SER A 45 -3.09 -4.31 -8.78
N LEU A 46 -3.09 -5.29 -7.86
CA LEU A 46 -4.25 -5.59 -7.02
C LEU A 46 -4.60 -4.40 -6.11
N LEU A 47 -3.59 -3.80 -5.47
CA LEU A 47 -3.80 -2.67 -4.56
C LEU A 47 -4.18 -1.40 -5.30
N SER A 48 -3.54 -1.09 -6.45
CA SER A 48 -3.92 0.04 -7.30
C SER A 48 -5.36 -0.10 -7.77
N LYS A 49 -5.77 -1.29 -8.23
CA LYS A 49 -7.15 -1.52 -8.68
C LYS A 49 -8.15 -1.36 -7.55
N LEU A 50 -7.82 -1.84 -6.35
CA LEU A 50 -8.66 -1.63 -5.17
C LEU A 50 -8.75 -0.15 -4.78
N TRP A 51 -7.66 0.60 -4.93
CA TRP A 51 -7.62 2.03 -4.65
C TRP A 51 -8.49 2.81 -5.64
N GLU A 52 -8.42 2.49 -6.93
CA GLU A 52 -9.18 3.15 -8.00
C GLU A 52 -10.67 2.80 -7.97
N GLU A 53 -11.01 1.51 -7.82
CA GLU A 53 -12.40 1.05 -7.90
C GLU A 53 -13.16 1.19 -6.57
N GLU A 54 -12.47 1.47 -5.46
CA GLU A 54 -13.06 1.64 -4.12
C GLU A 54 -14.13 0.58 -3.77
N GLU A 55 -15.39 0.99 -3.59
CA GLU A 55 -16.52 0.10 -3.26
C GLU A 55 -16.96 -0.74 -4.46
N GLU A 56 -16.63 -0.33 -5.69
CA GLU A 56 -16.90 -1.09 -6.91
C GLU A 56 -15.96 -2.29 -7.04
N PHE A 57 -14.83 -2.30 -6.32
CA PHE A 57 -13.89 -3.43 -6.28
C PHE A 57 -14.57 -4.66 -5.65
N ASN A 58 -15.21 -5.46 -6.51
CA ASN A 58 -15.96 -6.66 -6.15
C ASN A 58 -17.04 -6.43 -5.07
N SER A 59 -17.62 -5.21 -5.02
CA SER A 59 -18.61 -4.80 -4.01
C SER A 59 -18.13 -4.97 -2.55
N LYS A 60 -16.81 -4.96 -2.31
CA LYS A 60 -16.23 -5.13 -0.96
C LYS A 60 -15.50 -3.89 -0.52
N ARG A 61 -15.76 -3.47 0.72
CA ARG A 61 -14.97 -2.45 1.41
C ARG A 61 -13.77 -3.10 2.06
N PRO A 62 -12.53 -2.65 1.77
CA PRO A 62 -11.32 -3.23 2.37
C PRO A 62 -11.36 -3.22 3.90
N PHE A 63 -11.97 -2.19 4.48
CA PHE A 63 -12.03 -1.96 5.92
C PHE A 63 -13.47 -1.71 6.44
N GLY A 64 -14.49 -2.17 5.69
CA GLY A 64 -15.88 -2.19 6.16
C GLY A 64 -16.68 -0.88 6.06
N ASN A 65 -16.04 0.28 5.89
CA ASN A 65 -16.69 1.60 5.81
C ASN A 65 -16.45 2.33 4.48
N SER A 66 -17.46 3.11 4.03
CA SER A 66 -17.32 4.14 3.00
C SER A 66 -16.47 5.27 3.57
N GLY A 67 -15.35 5.65 2.94
CA GLY A 67 -14.41 6.64 3.49
C GLY A 67 -13.16 6.06 4.15
N TRP A 68 -12.81 4.81 3.87
CA TRP A 68 -11.57 4.21 4.40
C TRP A 68 -10.29 4.96 3.98
N LYS A 69 -10.35 5.73 2.88
CA LYS A 69 -9.27 6.62 2.43
C LYS A 69 -9.10 7.85 3.34
N ASP A 70 -10.12 8.27 4.07
CA ASP A 70 -10.10 9.49 4.91
C ASP A 70 -9.05 9.40 6.02
N SER A 71 -8.81 8.20 6.56
CA SER A 71 -7.75 7.99 7.54
C SER A 71 -6.36 8.29 6.97
N LEU A 72 -6.14 8.00 5.68
CA LEU A 72 -4.91 8.38 5.00
C LEU A 72 -4.89 9.87 4.68
N ALA A 73 -6.01 10.41 4.16
CA ALA A 73 -6.15 11.83 3.86
C ALA A 73 -5.80 12.70 5.07
N HIS A 74 -6.32 12.35 6.25
CA HIS A 74 -6.05 13.02 7.51
C HIS A 74 -4.54 13.13 7.79
N VAL A 75 -3.82 12.01 7.77
CA VAL A 75 -2.37 11.99 8.02
C VAL A 75 -1.60 12.77 6.95
N LEU A 76 -2.02 12.70 5.70
CA LEU A 76 -1.38 13.43 4.60
C LEU A 76 -1.59 14.95 4.72
N ILE A 77 -2.77 15.40 5.13
CA ILE A 77 -3.08 16.82 5.38
C ILE A 77 -2.28 17.33 6.58
N GLU A 78 -2.29 16.60 7.71
CA GLU A 78 -1.54 16.98 8.92
C GLU A 78 -0.04 17.14 8.68
N ASN A 79 0.51 16.38 7.73
CA ASN A 79 1.93 16.40 7.39
C ASN A 79 2.24 17.26 6.14
N GLY A 80 1.24 17.95 5.56
CA GLY A 80 1.42 18.87 4.44
C GLY A 80 1.71 18.22 3.08
N TYR A 81 1.40 16.92 2.93
CA TYR A 81 1.53 16.20 1.66
C TYR A 81 0.28 16.30 0.78
N LEU A 82 -0.89 16.44 1.39
CA LEU A 82 -2.17 16.65 0.71
C LEU A 82 -2.72 18.02 1.08
N ARG A 83 -3.25 18.75 0.10
CA ARG A 83 -3.95 20.00 0.36
C ARG A 83 -5.35 19.70 0.90
N GLY A 84 -5.67 20.29 2.04
CA GLY A 84 -6.97 20.15 2.68
C GLY A 84 -6.96 20.75 4.08
N GLU A 85 -8.08 20.63 4.77
CA GLU A 85 -8.23 21.06 6.17
C GLU A 85 -8.86 19.91 6.97
N ILE A 86 -8.61 19.88 8.29
CA ILE A 86 -9.35 19.00 9.20
C ILE A 86 -10.42 19.84 9.88
N ASP A 87 -11.68 19.42 9.77
CA ASP A 87 -12.80 20.15 10.35
C ASP A 87 -12.85 20.03 11.88
N GLY A 88 -13.83 20.73 12.49
CA GLY A 88 -14.00 20.74 13.94
C GLY A 88 -14.37 19.39 14.57
N ASP A 89 -14.83 18.43 13.76
CA ASP A 89 -15.20 17.07 14.17
C ASP A 89 -14.11 16.04 13.84
N GLY A 90 -12.98 16.47 13.25
CA GLY A 90 -11.84 15.62 12.91
C GLY A 90 -11.93 14.96 11.54
N PHE A 91 -12.85 15.40 10.67
CA PHE A 91 -12.97 14.89 9.32
C PHE A 91 -12.14 15.71 8.34
N PRO A 92 -11.39 15.05 7.44
CA PRO A 92 -10.62 15.75 6.42
C PRO A 92 -11.54 16.28 5.30
N ASP A 93 -11.33 17.54 4.91
CA ASP A 93 -11.92 18.20 3.74
C ASP A 93 -10.82 18.46 2.70
N TYR A 94 -10.95 17.84 1.53
CA TYR A 94 -9.92 17.79 0.50
C TYR A 94 -10.51 17.50 -0.89
N GLU A 95 -9.73 17.77 -1.93
CA GLU A 95 -10.08 17.40 -3.29
C GLU A 95 -9.82 15.89 -3.50
N GLN A 96 -10.87 15.13 -3.82
CA GLN A 96 -10.77 13.67 -3.92
C GLN A 96 -9.76 13.23 -4.99
N ASP A 97 -9.72 13.91 -6.13
CA ASP A 97 -8.76 13.63 -7.22
C ASP A 97 -7.30 13.74 -6.74
N ASP A 98 -7.00 14.70 -5.84
CA ASP A 98 -5.65 14.86 -5.30
C ASP A 98 -5.25 13.65 -4.44
N LEU A 99 -6.17 13.16 -3.61
CA LEU A 99 -5.93 11.96 -2.80
C LEU A 99 -5.81 10.70 -3.67
N ASP A 100 -6.61 10.59 -4.72
CA ASP A 100 -6.58 9.45 -5.62
C ASP A 100 -5.25 9.34 -6.36
N ILE A 101 -4.77 10.46 -6.92
CA ILE A 101 -3.46 10.54 -7.57
C ILE A 101 -2.35 10.25 -6.55
N PHE A 102 -2.38 10.89 -5.39
CA PHE A 102 -1.32 10.73 -4.40
C PHE A 102 -1.27 9.30 -3.83
N GLY A 103 -2.42 8.68 -3.59
CA GLY A 103 -2.51 7.30 -3.14
C GLY A 103 -1.93 6.31 -4.14
N LEU A 104 -2.17 6.49 -5.43
CA LEU A 104 -1.54 5.68 -6.48
C LEU A 104 -0.03 5.86 -6.52
N GLU A 105 0.45 7.09 -6.36
CA GLU A 105 1.89 7.38 -6.28
C GLU A 105 2.53 6.70 -5.05
N LEU A 106 1.84 6.69 -3.90
CA LEU A 106 2.29 5.95 -2.71
C LEU A 106 2.37 4.44 -2.97
N ILE A 107 1.36 3.86 -3.62
CA ILE A 107 1.34 2.44 -3.98
C ILE A 107 2.52 2.11 -4.90
N HIS A 108 2.75 2.91 -5.95
CA HIS A 108 3.89 2.71 -6.84
C HIS A 108 5.24 2.88 -6.14
N ALA A 109 5.34 3.79 -5.16
CA ALA A 109 6.55 3.98 -4.37
C ALA A 109 6.89 2.75 -3.52
N MET A 110 5.90 1.94 -3.10
CA MET A 110 6.14 0.66 -2.40
C MET A 110 6.81 -0.39 -3.28
N GLY A 111 6.73 -0.24 -4.60
CA GLY A 111 7.31 -1.17 -5.58
C GLY A 111 8.82 -1.00 -5.79
N LYS A 112 9.42 0.09 -5.30
CA LYS A 112 10.84 0.41 -5.44
C LYS A 112 11.69 -0.22 -4.34
#